data_AF-A0A522XRT6-F1
#
_entry.id   AF-A0A522XRT6-F1
#
_cell.length_a   1.000
_cell.length_b   1.000
_cell.length_c   1.000
_cell.angle_alpha   90.00
_cell.angle_beta   90.00
_cell.angle_gamma   90.00
#
_symmetry.space_group_name_H-M   'P 1'
#
loop_
_entity.id
_entity.type
_entity.pdbx_description
1 polymer ?
#
loop_
_entity_poly.entity_id
_entity_poly.type
_entity_poly.pdbx_seq_one_letter_code
_entity_poly.pdbx_strand_id
1 'polypeptide(L)'
;ERGTSRYQLTETQAQQILEMRLHRLTGLEQDKLTDEYRQLLETIRGLIEILVNPDVLREVIRTELDNVKEEFGDARRSEIRASEEDFDILDLIAPEDVVVTLSHSGYAKRQPVAAYRAQKRGGRGRNAAKTKDEDFIDNLWLVNTHDTLLTFTSTGRVFWLPVHLLPEAGPTSRGRPIINWIPLEAGEQVQAVVPVREYTEGHYVFFATRNGTVKKTPLTEFAFRLQRGKIAISLDEGDALVNAELTDGTRDIMLFASNGKGVRFSESAVRPMGRTATGVRGMRLAEGDEGADGAKVVSLIVVDGNGDVLTASERGYGKRTPLDEYPKKGRGGQGVIALKTTDRNGDLVGAIQLSDHHEVLLISDRGTLVRTRASEISQVSRNTQGVTLIKLAADECLQAIERVDVSLEEEDGLLTGPAVPGPADGTAADNDVFIVAGHDPRTGDPESGG
;
A
#
# COMPACT_ATOMS: atom_id res chain seq x y z
N GLU A 1 8.83 14.72 -110.38
CA GLU A 1 9.89 14.05 -109.59
C GLU A 1 9.22 13.16 -108.54
N ARG A 2 9.41 11.83 -108.61
CA ARG A 2 10.03 10.96 -107.57
C ARG A 2 9.73 11.39 -106.12
N GLY A 3 9.19 10.56 -105.22
CA GLY A 3 9.05 9.11 -105.27
C GLY A 3 8.08 8.53 -104.24
N THR A 4 7.29 7.56 -104.71
CA THR A 4 6.58 6.58 -103.89
C THR A 4 7.57 5.49 -103.50
N SER A 5 7.99 5.46 -102.24
CA SER A 5 8.71 4.31 -101.68
C SER A 5 7.79 3.08 -101.74
N ARG A 6 8.15 2.09 -102.56
CA ARG A 6 7.40 0.82 -102.67
C ARG A 6 7.63 0.01 -101.39
N TYR A 7 6.58 -0.64 -100.88
CA TYR A 7 6.67 -1.57 -99.75
C TYR A 7 7.67 -2.69 -100.05
N GLN A 8 8.63 -2.90 -99.15
CA GLN A 8 9.65 -3.94 -99.27
C GLN A 8 9.35 -5.05 -98.25
N LEU A 9 9.36 -6.30 -98.71
CA LEU A 9 9.13 -7.47 -97.88
C LEU A 9 10.43 -7.94 -97.24
N THR A 10 10.33 -8.43 -96.00
CA THR A 10 11.39 -9.21 -95.36
C THR A 10 11.35 -10.66 -95.81
N GLU A 11 12.46 -11.39 -95.67
CA GLU A 11 12.55 -12.82 -96.02
C GLU A 11 11.51 -13.66 -95.25
N THR A 12 11.27 -13.35 -93.97
CA THR A 12 10.24 -14.00 -93.15
C THR A 12 8.82 -13.72 -93.65
N GLN A 13 8.52 -12.48 -94.05
CA GLN A 13 7.22 -12.13 -94.64
C GLN A 13 7.01 -12.85 -95.98
N ALA A 14 8.05 -12.95 -96.81
CA ALA A 14 7.98 -13.66 -98.08
C ALA A 14 7.69 -15.17 -97.89
N GLN A 15 8.36 -15.81 -96.92
CA GLN A 15 8.10 -17.22 -96.58
C GLN A 15 6.67 -17.44 -96.08
N GLN A 16 6.16 -16.56 -95.20
CA GLN A 16 4.78 -16.66 -94.69
C GLN A 16 3.73 -16.44 -95.79
N ILE A 17 4.00 -15.58 -96.77
CA ILE A 17 3.14 -15.41 -97.95
C ILE A 17 3.12 -16.69 -98.80
N LEU A 18 4.26 -17.36 -98.98
CA LEU A 18 4.35 -18.64 -99.71
C LEU A 18 3.59 -19.78 -99.01
N GLU A 19 3.52 -19.74 -97.68
CA GLU A 19 2.81 -20.73 -96.85
C GLU A 19 1.29 -20.46 -96.76
N MET A 20 0.78 -19.37 -97.34
CA MET A 20 -0.65 -19.06 -97.31
C MET A 20 -1.51 -20.10 -98.04
N ARG A 21 -2.63 -20.46 -97.43
CA ARG A 21 -3.62 -21.38 -98.00
C ARG A 21 -4.77 -20.59 -98.65
N LEU A 22 -5.29 -21.08 -99.78
CA LEU A 22 -6.33 -20.41 -100.59
C LEU A 22 -7.60 -20.02 -99.79
N HIS A 23 -7.99 -20.76 -98.75
CA HIS A 23 -9.16 -20.42 -97.92
C HIS A 23 -8.99 -19.15 -97.07
N ARG A 24 -7.75 -18.66 -96.87
CA ARG A 24 -7.45 -17.41 -96.16
C ARG A 24 -7.68 -16.15 -97.00
N LEU A 25 -8.01 -16.30 -98.28
CA LEU A 25 -8.32 -15.21 -99.20
C LEU A 25 -9.83 -14.93 -99.30
N THR A 26 -10.62 -15.44 -98.36
CA THR A 26 -12.06 -15.14 -98.27
C THR A 26 -12.28 -13.82 -97.54
N GLY A 27 -13.37 -13.10 -97.86
CA GLY A 27 -13.67 -11.80 -97.22
C GLY A 27 -13.74 -11.88 -95.69
N LEU A 28 -14.32 -12.97 -95.15
CA LEU A 28 -14.42 -13.19 -93.70
C LEU A 28 -13.05 -13.33 -93.02
N GLU A 29 -12.07 -13.96 -93.67
CA GLU A 29 -10.72 -14.11 -93.11
C GLU A 29 -9.93 -12.80 -93.20
N GLN A 30 -10.18 -11.99 -94.23
CA GLN A 30 -9.60 -10.65 -94.33
C GLN A 30 -10.14 -9.71 -93.24
N ASP A 31 -11.44 -9.78 -92.95
CA ASP A 31 -12.05 -9.00 -91.88
C ASP A 31 -11.50 -9.42 -90.51
N LYS A 32 -11.40 -10.73 -90.23
CA LYS A 32 -10.79 -11.26 -89.00
C LYS A 32 -9.34 -10.78 -88.80
N LEU A 33 -8.52 -10.84 -89.85
CA LEU A 33 -7.13 -10.37 -89.80
C LEU A 33 -7.05 -8.86 -89.55
N THR A 34 -7.99 -8.10 -90.12
CA THR A 34 -8.06 -6.66 -89.91
C THR A 34 -8.44 -6.34 -88.46
N ASP A 35 -9.37 -7.09 -87.88
CA ASP A 35 -9.77 -6.93 -86.48
C ASP A 35 -8.69 -7.39 -85.49
N GLU A 36 -8.04 -8.53 -85.75
CA GLU A 36 -6.88 -9.00 -84.99
C GLU A 36 -5.74 -7.97 -85.02
N TYR A 37 -5.45 -7.43 -86.21
CA TYR A 37 -4.45 -6.37 -86.36
C TYR A 37 -4.80 -5.12 -85.54
N ARG A 38 -6.07 -4.70 -85.52
CA ARG A 38 -6.52 -3.58 -84.67
C ARG A 38 -6.35 -3.89 -83.17
N GLN A 39 -6.76 -5.07 -82.72
CA GLN A 39 -6.61 -5.49 -81.32
C GLN A 39 -5.13 -5.55 -80.88
N LEU A 40 -4.25 -6.04 -81.77
CA LEU A 40 -2.81 -6.04 -81.52
C LEU A 40 -2.26 -4.61 -81.40
N LEU A 41 -2.68 -3.69 -82.27
CA LEU A 41 -2.27 -2.29 -82.16
C LEU A 41 -2.76 -1.63 -80.86
N GLU A 42 -3.99 -1.93 -80.42
CA GLU A 42 -4.52 -1.45 -79.14
C GLU A 42 -3.74 -2.01 -77.95
N THR A 43 -3.43 -3.31 -77.99
CA THR A 43 -2.63 -3.98 -76.96
C THR A 43 -1.22 -3.40 -76.89
N ILE A 44 -0.56 -3.23 -78.03
CA ILE A 44 0.78 -2.64 -78.12
C ILE A 44 0.76 -1.21 -77.55
N ARG A 45 -0.25 -0.42 -77.89
CA ARG A 45 -0.41 0.93 -77.34
C ARG A 45 -0.52 0.91 -75.82
N GLY A 46 -1.37 0.06 -75.25
CA GLY A 46 -1.54 -0.07 -73.80
C GLY A 46 -0.25 -0.51 -73.10
N LEU A 47 0.47 -1.49 -73.66
CA LEU A 47 1.75 -1.94 -73.12
C LEU A 47 2.82 -0.83 -73.18
N ILE A 48 2.89 -0.07 -74.26
CA ILE A 48 3.82 1.06 -74.37
C ILE A 48 3.46 2.16 -73.35
N GLU A 49 2.18 2.44 -73.15
CA GLU A 49 1.72 3.43 -72.16
C GLU A 49 2.17 3.06 -70.74
N ILE A 50 2.04 1.79 -70.36
CA ILE A 50 2.55 1.26 -69.08
C ILE A 50 4.08 1.41 -68.98
N LEU A 51 4.82 1.10 -70.06
CA LEU A 51 6.28 1.17 -70.06
C LEU A 51 6.83 2.60 -70.03
N VAL A 52 6.12 3.55 -70.64
CA VAL A 52 6.58 4.95 -70.77
C VAL A 52 6.15 5.80 -69.57
N ASN A 53 4.99 5.52 -68.97
CA ASN A 53 4.46 6.31 -67.86
C ASN A 53 4.58 5.55 -66.51
N PRO A 54 5.50 5.96 -65.62
CA PRO A 54 5.68 5.34 -64.31
C PRO A 54 4.44 5.38 -63.42
N ASP A 55 3.55 6.36 -63.59
CA ASP A 55 2.34 6.47 -62.77
C ASP A 55 1.31 5.42 -63.15
N VAL A 56 1.15 5.15 -64.45
CA VAL A 56 0.28 4.06 -64.95
C VAL A 56 0.80 2.71 -64.47
N LEU A 57 2.12 2.49 -64.49
CA LEU A 57 2.71 1.27 -63.93
C LEU A 57 2.43 1.13 -62.43
N ARG A 58 2.52 2.21 -61.64
CA ARG A 58 2.20 2.18 -60.20
C ARG A 58 0.73 1.89 -59.94
N GLU A 59 -0.17 2.38 -60.79
CA GLU A 59 -1.59 2.04 -60.71
C GLU A 59 -1.81 0.55 -60.95
N VAL A 60 -1.20 -0.02 -62.00
CA VAL A 60 -1.27 -1.47 -62.27
C VAL A 60 -0.74 -2.27 -61.07
N ILE A 61 0.43 -1.92 -60.53
CA ILE A 61 1.01 -2.59 -59.36
C ILE A 61 0.06 -2.50 -58.15
N ARG A 62 -0.55 -1.33 -57.90
CA ARG A 62 -1.49 -1.16 -56.79
C ARG A 62 -2.71 -2.05 -56.99
N THR A 63 -3.29 -2.05 -58.18
CA THR A 63 -4.45 -2.89 -58.50
C THR A 63 -4.13 -4.37 -58.34
N GLU A 64 -2.95 -4.82 -58.77
CA GLU A 64 -2.52 -6.21 -58.56
C GLU A 64 -2.33 -6.55 -57.07
N LEU A 65 -1.72 -5.66 -56.28
CA LEU A 65 -1.55 -5.85 -54.84
C LEU A 65 -2.90 -5.88 -54.08
N ASP A 66 -3.84 -5.02 -54.48
CA ASP A 66 -5.20 -5.02 -53.91
C ASP A 66 -5.94 -6.32 -54.25
N ASN A 67 -5.84 -6.80 -55.49
CA ASN A 67 -6.41 -8.10 -55.89
C ASN A 67 -5.82 -9.25 -55.08
N VAL A 68 -4.50 -9.29 -54.88
CA VAL A 68 -3.84 -10.31 -54.06
C VAL A 68 -4.32 -10.24 -52.60
N LYS A 69 -4.49 -9.03 -52.08
CA LYS A 69 -5.01 -8.82 -50.72
C LYS A 69 -6.47 -9.29 -50.59
N GLU A 70 -7.30 -9.11 -51.61
CA GLU A 70 -8.69 -9.57 -51.62
C GLU A 70 -8.80 -11.09 -51.75
N GLU A 71 -7.99 -11.71 -52.61
CA GLU A 71 -8.05 -13.15 -52.88
C GLU A 71 -7.41 -13.99 -51.76
N PHE A 72 -6.33 -13.50 -51.15
CA PHE A 72 -5.51 -14.25 -50.17
C PHE A 72 -5.45 -13.60 -48.78
N GLY A 73 -6.19 -12.53 -48.53
CA GLY A 73 -6.20 -11.87 -47.23
C GLY A 73 -6.91 -12.69 -46.16
N ASP A 74 -6.28 -12.87 -45.01
CA ASP A 74 -6.89 -13.45 -43.82
C ASP A 74 -6.90 -12.47 -42.63
N ALA A 75 -7.80 -12.72 -41.69
CA ALA A 75 -7.80 -11.98 -40.44
C ALA A 75 -6.56 -12.40 -39.63
N ARG A 76 -5.88 -11.42 -39.02
CA ARG A 76 -4.76 -11.69 -38.12
C ARG A 76 -5.22 -12.65 -37.02
N ARG A 77 -4.57 -13.81 -36.95
CA ARG A 77 -4.88 -14.86 -35.97
C ARG A 77 -4.34 -14.56 -34.57
N SER A 78 -3.27 -13.76 -34.48
CA SER A 78 -2.63 -13.38 -33.22
C SER A 78 -3.12 -12.03 -32.72
N GLU A 79 -3.20 -11.86 -31.41
CA GLU A 79 -3.44 -10.57 -30.76
C GLU A 79 -2.09 -9.93 -30.40
N ILE A 80 -1.83 -8.69 -30.80
CA ILE A 80 -0.69 -7.93 -30.27
C ILE A 80 -1.17 -7.26 -29.00
N ARG A 81 -0.82 -7.85 -27.85
CA ARG A 81 -0.98 -7.20 -26.55
C ARG A 81 0.23 -6.30 -26.32
N ALA A 82 0.00 -5.00 -26.19
CA ALA A 82 1.06 -3.99 -26.03
C ALA A 82 1.79 -4.10 -24.67
N SER A 83 1.23 -4.86 -23.73
CA SER A 83 1.78 -5.13 -22.41
C SER A 83 1.20 -6.47 -21.94
N GLU A 84 2.08 -7.41 -21.61
CA GLU A 84 1.86 -8.40 -20.58
C GLU A 84 2.32 -7.69 -19.29
N GLU A 85 1.51 -7.71 -18.24
CA GLU A 85 1.66 -7.03 -16.95
C GLU A 85 3.11 -6.59 -16.65
N ASP A 86 3.36 -5.27 -16.63
CA ASP A 86 4.59 -4.73 -16.05
C ASP A 86 4.70 -5.30 -14.64
N PHE A 87 5.72 -6.13 -14.35
CA PHE A 87 6.01 -6.56 -12.99
C PHE A 87 6.03 -5.32 -12.09
N ASP A 88 5.11 -5.25 -11.12
CA ASP A 88 5.21 -4.20 -10.11
C ASP A 88 6.44 -4.54 -9.27
N ILE A 89 7.17 -3.53 -8.79
CA ILE A 89 8.29 -3.73 -7.88
C ILE A 89 7.83 -4.55 -6.65
N LEU A 90 6.55 -4.43 -6.30
CA LEU A 90 5.88 -5.24 -5.28
C LEU A 90 5.93 -6.75 -5.56
N ASP A 91 5.79 -7.20 -6.81
CA ASP A 91 5.80 -8.63 -7.16
C ASP A 91 7.18 -9.28 -6.95
N LEU A 92 8.23 -8.47 -6.88
CA LEU A 92 9.60 -8.89 -6.57
C LEU A 92 9.87 -8.95 -5.05
N ILE A 93 8.97 -8.41 -4.23
CA ILE A 93 9.13 -8.32 -2.78
C ILE A 93 8.32 -9.45 -2.15
N ALA A 94 8.94 -10.21 -1.25
CA ALA A 94 8.22 -11.26 -0.55
C ALA A 94 7.19 -10.64 0.42
N PRO A 95 5.94 -11.13 0.45
CA PRO A 95 4.98 -10.74 1.47
C PRO A 95 5.44 -11.32 2.82
N GLU A 96 5.85 -10.43 3.71
CA GLU A 96 6.30 -10.77 5.06
C GLU A 96 5.69 -9.78 6.06
N ASP A 97 5.42 -10.27 7.27
CA ASP A 97 4.98 -9.41 8.36
C ASP A 97 6.20 -8.69 8.94
N VAL A 98 6.08 -7.36 9.00
CA VAL A 98 7.11 -6.44 9.47
C VAL A 98 6.54 -5.54 10.54
N VAL A 99 7.41 -5.14 11.45
CA VAL A 99 7.15 -4.10 12.43
C VAL A 99 7.59 -2.78 11.84
N VAL A 100 6.64 -1.87 11.62
CA VAL A 100 6.93 -0.48 11.30
C VAL A 100 6.95 0.32 12.59
N THR A 101 8.01 1.11 12.77
CA THR A 101 8.16 2.00 13.92
C THR A 101 8.31 3.43 13.45
N LEU A 102 7.66 4.35 14.16
CA LEU A 102 7.83 5.80 14.03
C LEU A 102 8.32 6.34 15.37
N SER A 103 9.46 7.01 15.35
CA SER A 103 10.02 7.64 16.55
C SER A 103 9.46 9.02 16.80
N HIS A 104 9.62 9.51 18.02
CA HIS A 104 9.19 10.85 18.43
C HIS A 104 9.82 11.96 17.58
N SER A 105 11.11 11.82 17.25
CA SER A 105 11.80 12.77 16.38
C SER A 105 11.44 12.61 14.89
N GLY A 106 10.47 11.76 14.57
CA GLY A 106 9.87 11.62 13.24
C GLY A 106 10.63 10.71 12.30
N TYR A 107 11.37 9.71 12.81
CA TYR A 107 12.05 8.74 11.96
C TYR A 107 11.23 7.45 11.83
N ALA A 108 11.08 6.99 10.59
CA ALA A 108 10.37 5.76 10.26
C ALA A 108 11.32 4.68 9.75
N LYS A 109 11.07 3.44 10.16
CA LYS A 109 11.76 2.23 9.66
C LYS A 109 10.85 1.01 9.73
N ARG A 110 11.17 -0.01 8.93
CA ARG A 110 10.58 -1.35 9.03
C ARG A 110 11.62 -2.37 9.49
N GLN A 111 11.17 -3.39 10.21
CA GLN A 111 12.01 -4.50 10.66
C GLN A 111 11.23 -5.81 10.55
N PRO A 112 11.84 -6.93 10.15
CA PRO A 112 11.18 -8.23 10.23
C PRO A 112 10.77 -8.55 11.67
N VAL A 113 9.57 -9.12 11.84
CA VAL A 113 9.01 -9.44 13.18
C VAL A 113 9.94 -10.35 13.98
N ALA A 114 10.57 -11.33 13.32
CA ALA A 114 11.53 -12.24 13.97
C ALA A 114 12.74 -11.51 14.58
N ALA A 115 13.26 -10.48 13.88
CA ALA A 115 14.38 -9.68 14.36
C ALA A 115 13.98 -8.79 15.55
N TYR A 116 12.73 -8.34 15.60
CA TYR A 116 12.18 -7.60 16.74
C TYR A 116 11.94 -8.51 17.96
N ARG A 117 11.37 -9.71 17.76
CA ARG A 117 11.07 -10.72 18.81
C ARG A 117 12.31 -11.26 19.53
N ALA A 118 13.47 -11.30 18.87
CA ALA A 118 14.71 -11.85 19.45
C ALA A 118 15.18 -11.11 20.72
N GLN A 119 14.62 -9.92 21.01
CA GLN A 119 14.88 -9.17 22.22
C GLN A 119 14.07 -9.73 23.41
N LYS A 120 14.43 -10.92 23.89
CA LYS A 120 13.79 -11.59 25.04
C LYS A 120 13.75 -10.73 26.31
N ARG A 121 12.65 -10.87 27.07
CA ARG A 121 12.55 -10.52 28.51
C ARG A 121 13.76 -11.04 29.28
N GLY A 122 14.46 -10.12 29.97
CA GLY A 122 15.64 -10.42 30.81
C GLY A 122 16.85 -9.51 30.57
N GLY A 123 16.87 -8.77 29.45
CA GLY A 123 17.90 -7.76 29.17
C GLY A 123 17.63 -6.44 29.90
N ARG A 124 18.00 -6.35 31.18
CA ARG A 124 18.11 -5.12 32.00
C ARG A 124 17.02 -4.05 31.77
N GLY A 125 15.95 -4.15 32.56
CA GLY A 125 15.43 -2.96 33.22
C GLY A 125 16.53 -2.39 34.15
N ARG A 126 17.47 -1.61 33.59
CA ARG A 126 18.41 -0.81 34.38
C ARG A 126 18.43 0.61 33.83
N ASN A 127 17.80 1.48 34.63
CA ASN A 127 18.00 2.92 34.66
C ASN A 127 17.51 3.66 33.40
N ALA A 128 16.24 4.07 33.43
CA ALA A 128 15.78 5.31 32.79
C ALA A 128 16.43 6.53 33.48
N ALA A 129 17.76 6.53 33.51
CA ALA A 129 18.61 7.59 34.01
C ALA A 129 19.90 7.51 33.19
N LYS A 130 19.82 7.88 31.91
CA LYS A 130 20.90 8.55 31.17
C LYS A 130 20.44 9.08 29.82
N THR A 131 20.79 10.36 29.63
CA THR A 131 20.83 11.18 28.41
C THR A 131 19.49 11.76 27.89
N LYS A 132 19.44 13.09 27.84
CA LYS A 132 18.34 13.95 27.40
C LYS A 132 17.96 13.84 25.91
N ASP A 133 18.61 12.94 25.15
CA ASP A 133 18.55 12.90 23.67
C ASP A 133 18.35 11.47 23.11
N GLU A 134 17.77 10.56 23.88
CA GLU A 134 17.37 9.25 23.35
C GLU A 134 15.97 9.35 22.72
N ASP A 135 15.93 9.18 21.41
CA ASP A 135 14.70 9.14 20.62
C ASP A 135 13.98 7.81 20.87
N PHE A 136 12.73 7.86 21.33
CA PHE A 136 11.92 6.69 21.63
C PHE A 136 10.89 6.45 20.52
N ILE A 137 10.31 5.25 20.52
CA ILE A 137 9.29 4.85 19.54
C ILE A 137 7.95 5.40 20.02
N ASP A 138 7.35 6.31 19.25
CA ASP A 138 6.00 6.85 19.49
C ASP A 138 4.94 5.85 19.07
N ASN A 139 5.12 5.26 17.89
CA ASN A 139 4.14 4.35 17.31
C ASN A 139 4.79 3.09 16.74
N LEU A 140 4.08 1.98 16.90
CA LEU A 140 4.47 0.66 16.39
C LEU A 140 3.26 0.00 15.72
N TRP A 141 3.44 -0.45 14.49
CA TRP A 141 2.43 -1.19 13.75
C TRP A 141 3.00 -2.51 13.24
N LEU A 142 2.26 -3.60 13.47
CA LEU A 142 2.49 -4.86 12.77
C LEU A 142 1.71 -4.84 11.47
N VAL A 143 2.43 -4.89 10.34
CA VAL A 143 1.86 -4.74 9.00
C VAL A 143 2.58 -5.65 8.02
N ASN A 144 1.99 -5.90 6.87
CA ASN A 144 2.66 -6.64 5.80
C ASN A 144 3.50 -5.69 4.93
N THR A 145 4.57 -6.20 4.30
CA THR A 145 5.38 -5.42 3.33
C THR A 145 4.59 -4.82 2.17
N HIS A 146 3.47 -5.45 1.81
CA HIS A 146 2.58 -5.02 0.73
C HIS A 146 1.53 -4.00 1.17
N ASP A 147 1.42 -3.74 2.47
CA ASP A 147 0.45 -2.78 2.98
C ASP A 147 0.86 -1.34 2.66
N THR A 148 -0.14 -0.46 2.65
CA THR A 148 0.04 0.98 2.57
C THR A 148 -0.38 1.60 3.89
N LEU A 149 0.45 2.47 4.44
CA LEU A 149 0.12 3.26 5.60
C LEU A 149 -0.58 4.54 5.14
N LEU A 150 -1.89 4.66 5.42
CA LEU A 150 -2.60 5.93 5.27
C LEU A 150 -2.24 6.83 6.44
N THR A 151 -1.45 7.86 6.16
CA THR A 151 -0.97 8.79 7.18
C THR A 151 -1.79 10.07 7.14
N PHE A 152 -2.44 10.39 8.24
CA PHE A 152 -3.29 11.56 8.39
C PHE A 152 -2.61 12.63 9.24
N THR A 153 -2.77 13.89 8.84
CA THR A 153 -2.10 15.02 9.48
C THR A 153 -3.05 15.91 10.28
N SER A 154 -2.50 16.75 11.16
CA SER A 154 -3.24 17.68 12.01
C SER A 154 -4.07 18.71 11.22
N THR A 155 -3.67 19.04 10.00
CA THR A 155 -4.41 19.92 9.08
C THR A 155 -5.47 19.19 8.26
N GLY A 156 -5.66 17.88 8.49
CA GLY A 156 -6.70 17.09 7.82
C GLY A 156 -6.33 16.61 6.43
N ARG A 157 -5.03 16.45 6.13
CA ARG A 157 -4.54 15.83 4.88
C ARG A 157 -4.27 14.35 5.07
N VAL A 158 -4.22 13.62 3.97
CA VAL A 158 -3.85 12.19 3.90
C VAL A 158 -2.70 12.00 2.91
N PHE A 159 -1.78 11.14 3.28
CA PHE A 159 -0.66 10.67 2.48
C PHE A 159 -0.64 9.13 2.47
N TRP A 160 -0.02 8.57 1.44
CA TRP A 160 0.11 7.13 1.26
C TRP A 160 1.58 6.79 1.37
N LEU A 161 1.93 5.99 2.38
CA LEU A 161 3.28 5.52 2.60
C LEU A 161 3.31 3.99 2.45
N PRO A 162 3.64 3.47 1.25
CA PRO A 162 3.83 2.05 1.03
C PRO A 162 4.93 1.51 1.95
N VAL A 163 4.65 0.41 2.65
CA VAL A 163 5.55 -0.14 3.68
C VAL A 163 6.91 -0.53 3.08
N HIS A 164 6.93 -1.12 1.88
CA HIS A 164 8.17 -1.52 1.21
C HIS A 164 9.15 -0.36 0.93
N LEU A 165 8.69 0.89 0.86
CA LEU A 165 9.57 2.05 0.66
C LEU A 165 10.31 2.46 1.94
N LEU A 166 9.86 1.99 3.10
CA LEU A 166 10.53 2.23 4.36
C LEU A 166 11.87 1.47 4.41
N PRO A 167 12.92 2.10 4.98
CA PRO A 167 14.21 1.45 5.11
C PRO A 167 14.10 0.27 6.07
N GLU A 168 14.59 -0.88 5.62
CA GLU A 168 14.85 -2.01 6.50
C GLU A 168 16.10 -1.71 7.32
N ALA A 169 15.96 -1.70 8.64
CA ALA A 169 17.04 -1.27 9.52
C ALA A 169 17.01 -2.03 10.83
N GLY A 170 18.18 -2.27 11.43
CA GLY A 170 18.29 -2.93 12.73
C GLY A 170 17.77 -2.06 13.90
N PRO A 171 17.60 -2.64 15.11
CA PRO A 171 17.02 -1.94 16.27
C PRO A 171 17.78 -0.66 16.65
N THR A 172 19.10 -0.65 16.48
CA THR A 172 19.99 0.48 16.79
C THR A 172 19.99 1.59 15.74
N SER A 173 19.47 1.34 14.54
CA SER A 173 19.40 2.33 13.47
C SER A 173 18.15 3.19 13.61
N ARG A 174 18.27 4.50 13.40
CA ARG A 174 17.16 5.44 13.52
C ARG A 174 16.16 5.34 12.35
N GLY A 175 16.55 4.80 11.21
CA GLY A 175 15.72 4.82 10.00
C GLY A 175 15.88 6.11 9.20
N ARG A 176 14.80 6.57 8.56
CA ARG A 176 14.81 7.81 7.76
C ARG A 176 13.69 8.76 8.22
N PRO A 177 13.88 10.08 8.13
CA PRO A 177 12.83 11.04 8.46
C PRO A 177 11.55 10.82 7.64
N ILE A 178 10.40 10.78 8.30
CA ILE A 178 9.08 10.55 7.66
C ILE A 178 8.72 11.67 6.67
N ILE A 179 9.24 12.88 6.90
CA ILE A 179 9.06 14.05 6.05
C ILE A 179 9.57 13.85 4.60
N ASN A 180 10.43 12.86 4.37
CA ASN A 180 10.91 12.52 3.03
C ASN A 180 9.80 11.97 2.13
N TRP A 181 8.79 11.33 2.73
CA TRP A 181 7.62 10.80 2.00
C TRP A 181 6.37 11.64 2.22
N ILE A 182 6.33 12.40 3.32
CA ILE A 182 5.18 13.18 3.73
C ILE A 182 5.60 14.65 3.78
N PRO A 183 5.36 15.44 2.71
CA PRO A 183 5.69 16.86 2.69
C PRO A 183 4.73 17.63 3.61
N LEU A 184 5.10 17.70 4.89
CA LEU A 184 4.40 18.44 5.94
C LEU A 184 4.67 19.94 5.82
N GLU A 185 3.63 20.75 6.03
CA GLU A 185 3.75 22.19 6.19
C GLU A 185 4.33 22.56 7.57
N ALA A 186 4.75 23.82 7.73
CA ALA A 186 5.31 24.27 9.01
C ALA A 186 4.26 24.16 10.14
N GLY A 187 4.57 23.37 11.16
CA GLY A 187 3.66 23.10 12.28
C GLY A 187 2.63 21.99 12.03
N GLU A 188 2.60 21.40 10.83
CA GLU A 188 1.79 20.23 10.51
C GLU A 188 2.44 18.97 11.13
N GLN A 189 1.63 18.15 11.81
CA GLN A 189 2.08 16.93 12.49
C GLN A 189 1.28 15.74 11.99
N VAL A 190 1.89 14.55 12.02
CA VAL A 190 1.18 13.29 11.79
C VAL A 190 0.35 12.97 13.03
N GLN A 191 -0.94 12.70 12.86
CA GLN A 191 -1.88 12.43 13.95
C GLN A 191 -2.37 11.00 13.99
N ALA A 192 -2.46 10.35 12.84
CA ALA A 192 -2.92 8.97 12.76
C ALA A 192 -2.26 8.26 11.60
N VAL A 193 -2.01 6.97 11.79
CA VAL A 193 -1.54 6.08 10.75
C VAL A 193 -2.42 4.85 10.74
N VAL A 194 -3.01 4.59 9.58
CA VAL A 194 -3.96 3.52 9.38
C VAL A 194 -3.40 2.57 8.33
N PRO A 195 -2.96 1.36 8.71
CA PRO A 195 -2.49 0.37 7.75
C PRO A 195 -3.67 -0.17 6.94
N VAL A 196 -3.52 -0.21 5.62
CA VAL A 196 -4.51 -0.75 4.68
C VAL A 196 -3.83 -1.61 3.63
N ARG A 197 -4.37 -2.82 3.42
CA ARG A 197 -3.94 -3.73 2.36
C ARG A 197 -4.74 -3.52 1.10
N GLU A 198 -6.05 -3.48 1.24
CA GLU A 198 -7.01 -3.31 0.16
C GLU A 198 -8.08 -2.26 0.54
N TYR A 199 -8.61 -1.57 -0.46
CA TYR A 199 -9.63 -0.55 -0.28
C TYR A 199 -11.03 -1.16 -0.43
N THR A 200 -11.39 -2.00 0.54
CA THR A 200 -12.63 -2.78 0.52
C THR A 200 -13.87 -1.92 0.73
N GLU A 201 -14.98 -2.30 0.07
CA GLU A 201 -16.28 -1.72 0.35
C GLU A 201 -16.77 -2.13 1.75
N GLY A 202 -17.70 -1.33 2.31
CA GLY A 202 -18.21 -1.55 3.67
C GLY A 202 -17.26 -1.15 4.80
N HIS A 203 -16.01 -0.77 4.49
CA HIS A 203 -15.06 -0.23 5.44
C HIS A 203 -14.98 1.29 5.33
N TYR A 204 -14.67 1.95 6.45
CA TYR A 204 -14.62 3.40 6.54
C TYR A 204 -13.42 3.86 7.34
N VAL A 205 -12.93 5.05 7.03
CA VAL A 205 -12.06 5.81 7.92
C VAL A 205 -12.93 6.77 8.73
N PHE A 206 -12.87 6.65 10.04
CA PHE A 206 -13.58 7.50 10.99
C PHE A 206 -12.63 8.53 11.60
N PHE A 207 -12.98 9.79 11.48
CA PHE A 207 -12.18 10.94 11.91
C PHE A 207 -12.80 11.58 13.14
N ALA A 208 -11.96 12.09 14.04
CA ALA A 208 -12.35 12.99 15.12
C ALA A 208 -11.44 14.24 15.13
N THR A 209 -12.07 15.40 15.28
CA THR A 209 -11.38 16.69 15.37
C THR A 209 -11.37 17.22 16.79
N ARG A 210 -10.49 18.19 17.04
CA ARG A 210 -10.28 18.84 18.34
C ARG A 210 -11.56 19.51 18.85
N ASN A 211 -12.33 20.13 17.95
CA ASN A 211 -13.58 20.80 18.27
C ASN A 211 -14.77 19.83 18.40
N GLY A 212 -14.52 18.52 18.37
CA GLY A 212 -15.54 17.49 18.57
C GLY A 212 -16.37 17.21 17.32
N THR A 213 -15.94 17.64 16.14
CA THR A 213 -16.52 17.19 14.87
C THR A 213 -16.01 15.79 14.56
N VAL A 214 -16.90 14.95 14.01
CA VAL A 214 -16.55 13.62 13.53
C VAL A 214 -16.99 13.43 12.09
N LYS A 215 -16.29 12.57 11.37
CA LYS A 215 -16.62 12.25 10.00
C LYS A 215 -16.36 10.78 9.72
N LYS A 216 -17.22 10.17 8.91
CA LYS A 216 -17.03 8.82 8.38
C LYS A 216 -16.91 8.89 6.87
N THR A 217 -15.83 8.38 6.32
CA THR A 217 -15.57 8.38 4.87
C THR A 217 -15.29 6.96 4.38
N PRO A 218 -15.94 6.49 3.30
CA PRO A 218 -15.67 5.17 2.74
C PRO A 218 -14.18 4.96 2.44
N LEU A 219 -13.65 3.77 2.73
CA LEU A 219 -12.24 3.47 2.50
C LEU A 219 -11.86 3.56 1.01
N THR A 220 -12.79 3.25 0.11
CA THR A 220 -12.65 3.36 -1.35
C THR A 220 -12.28 4.77 -1.84
N GLU A 221 -12.63 5.82 -1.09
CA GLU A 221 -12.26 7.22 -1.41
C GLU A 221 -10.73 7.49 -1.32
N PHE A 222 -9.99 6.54 -0.72
CA PHE A 222 -8.54 6.59 -0.56
C PHE A 222 -7.78 5.67 -1.53
N ALA A 223 -8.47 4.97 -2.46
CA ALA A 223 -7.83 4.00 -3.35
C ALA A 223 -6.75 4.60 -4.28
N PHE A 224 -6.97 5.84 -4.73
CA PHE A 224 -6.04 6.50 -5.66
C PHE A 224 -5.05 7.39 -4.91
N ARG A 225 -3.78 7.00 -4.89
CA ARG A 225 -2.68 7.73 -4.23
C ARG A 225 -2.23 8.97 -5.02
N LEU A 226 -1.85 10.04 -4.32
CA LEU A 226 -1.16 11.21 -4.89
C LEU A 226 0.03 11.59 -3.99
N GLN A 227 1.20 11.83 -4.58
CA GLN A 227 2.42 12.18 -3.83
C GLN A 227 2.29 13.47 -3.00
N ARG A 228 1.60 14.49 -3.54
CA ARG A 228 1.33 15.75 -2.82
C ARG A 228 0.33 15.61 -1.65
N GLY A 229 -0.15 14.38 -1.40
CA GLY A 229 -1.26 14.10 -0.51
C GLY A 229 -2.60 14.54 -1.09
N LYS A 230 -3.66 14.32 -0.33
CA LYS A 230 -4.98 14.89 -0.62
C LYS A 230 -5.67 15.34 0.66
N ILE A 231 -6.76 16.11 0.53
CA ILE A 231 -7.60 16.45 1.68
C ILE A 231 -8.32 15.20 2.20
N ALA A 232 -8.25 14.93 3.50
CA ALA A 232 -8.96 13.84 4.16
C ALA A 232 -10.24 14.35 4.83
N ILE A 233 -10.19 15.56 5.40
CA ILE A 233 -11.29 16.27 6.07
C ILE A 233 -11.10 17.78 5.92
N SER A 234 -12.20 18.50 5.69
CA SER A 234 -12.16 19.97 5.76
C SER A 234 -12.28 20.38 7.22
N LEU A 235 -11.34 21.17 7.71
CA LEU A 235 -11.32 21.68 9.08
C LEU A 235 -11.78 23.13 9.11
N ASP A 236 -12.52 23.49 10.17
CA ASP A 236 -12.86 24.88 10.44
C ASP A 236 -11.63 25.63 10.98
N GLU A 237 -11.67 26.97 10.96
CA GLU A 237 -10.58 27.79 11.45
C GLU A 237 -10.27 27.49 12.93
N GLY A 238 -9.00 27.18 13.22
CA GLY A 238 -8.60 26.79 14.57
C GLY A 238 -9.10 25.41 14.99
N ASP A 239 -9.55 24.53 14.09
CA ASP A 239 -9.72 23.10 14.38
C ASP A 239 -8.48 22.30 13.95
N ALA A 240 -8.34 21.09 14.48
CA ALA A 240 -7.26 20.17 14.13
C ALA A 240 -7.78 18.73 14.14
N LEU A 241 -7.25 17.88 13.26
CA LEU A 241 -7.48 16.44 13.37
C LEU A 241 -6.82 15.92 14.66
N VAL A 242 -7.54 15.13 15.44
CA VAL A 242 -7.02 14.47 16.66
C VAL A 242 -6.59 13.05 16.33
N ASN A 243 -7.45 12.27 15.69
CA ASN A 243 -7.14 10.89 15.31
C ASN A 243 -8.05 10.42 14.16
N ALA A 244 -7.65 9.34 13.49
CA ALA A 244 -8.40 8.64 12.47
C ALA A 244 -8.21 7.12 12.61
N GLU A 245 -9.30 6.34 12.57
CA GLU A 245 -9.28 4.89 12.75
C GLU A 245 -10.19 4.19 11.73
N LEU A 246 -9.93 2.91 11.44
CA LEU A 246 -10.77 2.08 10.57
C LEU A 246 -12.01 1.60 11.31
N THR A 247 -13.13 1.54 10.58
CA THR A 247 -14.38 0.97 11.05
C THR A 247 -15.05 0.13 9.97
N ASP A 248 -15.93 -0.79 10.37
CA ASP A 248 -16.64 -1.73 9.48
C ASP A 248 -18.14 -1.40 9.30
N GLY A 249 -18.59 -0.25 9.81
CA GLY A 249 -19.99 0.18 9.77
C GLY A 249 -20.80 -0.20 11.01
N THR A 250 -20.29 -1.08 11.88
CA THR A 250 -21.01 -1.61 13.05
C THR A 250 -20.43 -1.19 14.41
N ARG A 251 -19.29 -0.50 14.42
CA ARG A 251 -18.53 -0.20 15.64
C ARG A 251 -19.18 0.88 16.50
N ASP A 252 -18.89 0.80 17.80
CA ASP A 252 -19.13 1.92 18.71
C ASP A 252 -17.92 2.86 18.66
N ILE A 253 -18.23 4.16 18.69
CA ILE A 253 -17.24 5.22 18.71
C ILE A 253 -17.27 5.87 20.08
N MET A 254 -16.09 6.03 20.67
CA MET A 254 -15.91 6.82 21.87
C MET A 254 -15.05 8.04 21.61
N LEU A 255 -15.46 9.17 22.16
CA LEU A 255 -14.66 10.40 22.16
C LEU A 255 -14.44 10.82 23.60
N PHE A 256 -13.25 11.33 23.90
CA PHE A 256 -12.88 11.84 25.21
C PHE A 256 -12.38 13.26 25.11
N ALA A 257 -12.82 14.11 26.02
CA ALA A 257 -12.43 15.51 26.10
C ALA A 257 -11.48 15.78 27.27
N SER A 258 -10.70 16.85 27.17
CA SER A 258 -9.70 17.29 28.16
C SER A 258 -10.29 17.48 29.55
N ASN A 259 -11.56 17.88 29.67
CA ASN A 259 -12.28 18.01 30.94
C ASN A 259 -12.79 16.66 31.53
N GLY A 260 -12.26 15.53 31.03
CA GLY A 260 -12.59 14.20 31.52
C GLY A 260 -13.98 13.68 31.15
N LYS A 261 -14.68 14.32 30.20
CA LYS A 261 -15.96 13.83 29.67
C LYS A 261 -15.74 12.83 28.53
N GLY A 262 -16.62 11.84 28.43
CA GLY A 262 -16.64 10.88 27.34
C GLY A 262 -18.04 10.65 26.77
N VAL A 263 -18.15 10.49 25.45
CA VAL A 263 -19.36 9.99 24.78
C VAL A 263 -19.09 8.62 24.18
N ARG A 264 -20.12 7.78 24.11
CA ARG A 264 -20.11 6.51 23.37
C ARG A 264 -21.38 6.44 22.51
N PHE A 265 -21.25 6.27 21.21
CA PHE A 265 -22.37 6.17 20.28
C PHE A 265 -22.05 5.20 19.12
N SER A 266 -23.08 4.66 18.48
CA SER A 266 -22.92 3.79 17.31
C SER A 266 -22.41 4.59 16.11
N GLU A 267 -21.43 4.08 15.36
CA GLU A 267 -20.94 4.75 14.16
C GLU A 267 -22.02 4.92 13.08
N SER A 268 -23.08 4.10 13.12
CA SER A 268 -24.25 4.22 12.24
C SER A 268 -25.01 5.55 12.42
N ALA A 269 -24.81 6.26 13.53
CA ALA A 269 -25.33 7.62 13.75
C ALA A 269 -24.58 8.70 12.95
N VAL A 270 -23.52 8.32 12.22
CA VAL A 270 -22.77 9.18 11.30
C VAL A 270 -22.90 8.60 9.90
N ARG A 271 -23.56 9.33 9.00
CA ARG A 271 -23.65 8.95 7.58
C ARG A 271 -22.28 9.01 6.90
N PRO A 272 -21.99 8.12 5.94
CA PRO A 272 -20.81 8.26 5.09
C PRO A 272 -20.82 9.58 4.32
N MET A 273 -19.66 10.20 4.20
CA MET A 273 -19.43 11.46 3.52
C MET A 273 -18.13 11.42 2.73
N GLY A 274 -18.05 12.19 1.64
CA GLY A 274 -16.83 12.33 0.86
C GLY A 274 -15.70 13.04 1.62
N ARG A 275 -14.49 12.99 1.04
CA ARG A 275 -13.27 13.53 1.67
C ARG A 275 -13.30 15.05 1.90
N THR A 276 -13.98 15.81 1.05
CA THR A 276 -14.07 17.28 1.16
C THR A 276 -15.09 17.77 2.19
N ALA A 277 -15.90 16.90 2.78
CA ALA A 277 -16.87 17.30 3.79
C ALA A 277 -16.21 17.62 5.14
N THR A 278 -16.80 18.57 5.87
CA THR A 278 -16.41 18.96 7.24
C THR A 278 -16.76 17.88 8.27
N GLY A 279 -17.94 17.27 8.16
CA GLY A 279 -18.42 16.26 9.09
C GLY A 279 -19.64 16.70 9.88
N VAL A 280 -19.88 16.06 11.02
CA VAL A 280 -21.02 16.28 11.91
C VAL A 280 -20.57 16.27 13.36
N ARG A 281 -21.27 16.97 14.26
CA ARG A 281 -20.87 17.10 15.67
C ARG A 281 -20.84 15.76 16.43
N GLY A 282 -19.68 15.25 16.82
CA GLY A 282 -19.53 14.08 17.70
C GLY A 282 -19.73 14.41 19.18
N MET A 283 -18.84 15.25 19.69
CA MET A 283 -18.80 15.90 21.01
C MET A 283 -19.64 17.18 21.10
N ARG A 284 -20.46 17.43 22.14
CA ARG A 284 -20.69 18.83 22.58
C ARG A 284 -19.67 19.17 23.66
N LEU A 285 -18.73 20.03 23.32
CA LEU A 285 -17.70 20.50 24.24
C LEU A 285 -18.24 21.63 25.13
N ALA A 286 -17.67 21.76 26.32
CA ALA A 286 -17.93 22.90 27.19
C ALA A 286 -17.15 24.10 26.67
N GLU A 287 -17.81 25.25 26.57
CA GLU A 287 -17.15 26.51 26.31
C GLU A 287 -16.26 26.86 27.51
N GLY A 288 -15.11 27.48 27.23
CA GLY A 288 -14.24 27.99 28.29
C GLY A 288 -14.88 29.22 28.94
N ASP A 289 -14.54 29.46 30.21
CA ASP A 289 -14.82 30.75 30.84
C ASP A 289 -14.08 31.88 30.09
N GLU A 290 -14.51 33.14 30.26
CA GLU A 290 -13.88 34.28 29.60
C GLU A 290 -12.34 34.29 29.81
N GLY A 291 -11.59 33.98 28.75
CA GLY A 291 -10.11 33.95 28.76
C GLY A 291 -9.47 32.57 28.95
N ALA A 292 -10.23 31.48 29.12
CA ALA A 292 -9.72 30.11 29.15
C ALA A 292 -10.04 29.35 27.86
N ASP A 293 -9.11 28.51 27.41
CA ASP A 293 -9.38 27.58 26.30
C ASP A 293 -10.51 26.63 26.68
N GLY A 294 -11.51 26.50 25.80
CA GLY A 294 -12.61 25.56 26.00
C GLY A 294 -12.15 24.10 26.03
N ALA A 295 -13.03 23.22 26.50
CA ALA A 295 -12.74 21.79 26.46
C ALA A 295 -12.50 21.33 25.02
N LYS A 296 -11.53 20.44 24.82
CA LYS A 296 -11.17 19.91 23.49
C LYS A 296 -11.18 18.39 23.49
N VAL A 297 -11.47 17.77 22.35
CA VAL A 297 -11.31 16.31 22.20
C VAL A 297 -9.83 15.98 22.20
N VAL A 298 -9.45 14.97 22.98
CA VAL A 298 -8.07 14.47 23.14
C VAL A 298 -7.90 13.04 22.67
N SER A 299 -8.98 12.27 22.55
CA SER A 299 -8.91 10.89 22.06
C SER A 299 -10.17 10.43 21.32
N LEU A 300 -9.94 9.62 20.31
CA LEU A 300 -10.90 8.77 19.62
C LEU A 300 -10.58 7.32 20.00
N ILE A 301 -11.61 6.51 20.19
CA ILE A 301 -11.47 5.06 20.30
C ILE A 301 -12.58 4.44 19.44
N VAL A 302 -12.22 3.63 18.47
CA VAL A 302 -13.13 2.66 17.86
C VAL A 302 -13.16 1.42 18.74
N VAL A 303 -14.32 1.13 19.31
CA VAL A 303 -14.48 0.02 20.26
C VAL A 303 -14.30 -1.31 19.53
N ASP A 304 -13.33 -2.09 19.99
CA ASP A 304 -13.11 -3.46 19.56
C ASP A 304 -13.10 -4.42 20.75
N GLY A 305 -13.93 -5.46 20.68
CA GLY A 305 -14.15 -6.39 21.79
C GLY A 305 -14.60 -5.73 23.10
N ASN A 306 -14.21 -6.33 24.23
CA ASN A 306 -14.65 -5.95 25.58
C ASN A 306 -13.51 -5.38 26.45
N GLY A 307 -12.43 -4.88 25.84
CA GLY A 307 -11.30 -4.33 26.58
C GLY A 307 -11.69 -3.11 27.42
N ASP A 308 -11.01 -2.94 28.57
CA ASP A 308 -11.15 -1.79 29.45
C ASP A 308 -10.66 -0.51 28.79
N VAL A 309 -11.18 0.63 29.22
CA VAL A 309 -10.68 1.95 28.83
C VAL A 309 -9.73 2.47 29.91
N LEU A 310 -8.48 2.69 29.54
CA LEU A 310 -7.53 3.44 30.35
C LEU A 310 -7.71 4.93 30.08
N THR A 311 -7.81 5.72 31.15
CA THR A 311 -7.78 7.19 31.10
C THR A 311 -6.60 7.71 31.89
N ALA A 312 -5.87 8.69 31.36
CA ALA A 312 -4.74 9.32 32.04
C ALA A 312 -4.79 10.84 31.95
N SER A 313 -4.38 11.51 33.04
CA SER A 313 -4.35 12.96 33.19
C SER A 313 -2.94 13.51 33.23
N GLU A 314 -2.81 14.81 32.97
CA GLU A 314 -1.53 15.52 32.82
C GLU A 314 -0.62 15.39 34.06
N ARG A 315 -1.19 15.26 35.26
CA ARG A 315 -0.40 15.12 36.51
C ARG A 315 -0.10 13.67 36.86
N GLY A 316 -0.20 12.75 35.90
CA GLY A 316 0.22 11.36 36.05
C GLY A 316 -0.78 10.45 36.78
N TYR A 317 -2.03 10.90 36.95
CA TYR A 317 -3.10 10.07 37.50
C TYR A 317 -3.94 9.42 36.42
N GLY A 318 -4.44 8.22 36.67
CA GLY A 318 -5.30 7.53 35.72
C GLY A 318 -5.88 6.24 36.28
N LYS A 319 -6.63 5.54 35.44
CA LYS A 319 -7.34 4.32 35.83
C LYS A 319 -7.84 3.54 34.63
N ARG A 320 -8.05 2.24 34.83
CA ARG A 320 -8.84 1.40 33.93
C ARG A 320 -10.29 1.42 34.38
N THR A 321 -11.19 1.44 33.41
CA THR A 321 -12.62 1.31 33.67
C THR A 321 -13.25 0.38 32.64
N PRO A 322 -14.10 -0.57 33.06
CA PRO A 322 -14.79 -1.46 32.14
C PRO A 322 -15.58 -0.71 31.09
N LEU A 323 -15.51 -1.21 29.85
CA LEU A 323 -16.22 -0.65 28.71
C LEU A 323 -17.74 -0.51 28.96
N ASP A 324 -18.32 -1.49 29.66
CA ASP A 324 -19.76 -1.53 29.98
C ASP A 324 -20.21 -0.42 30.93
N GLU A 325 -19.29 0.18 31.70
CA GLU A 325 -19.65 1.33 32.51
C GLU A 325 -19.97 2.56 31.65
N TYR A 326 -19.43 2.64 30.42
CA TYR A 326 -19.66 3.76 29.51
C TYR A 326 -20.99 3.58 28.76
N PRO A 327 -22.06 4.31 29.13
CA PRO A 327 -23.37 4.11 28.55
C PRO A 327 -23.39 4.56 27.10
N LYS A 328 -23.92 3.71 26.22
CA LYS A 328 -24.21 4.08 24.83
C LYS A 328 -25.35 5.11 24.82
N LYS A 329 -25.06 6.31 24.36
CA LYS A 329 -26.01 7.44 24.24
C LYS A 329 -26.00 7.98 22.80
N GLY A 330 -26.86 8.96 22.54
CA GLY A 330 -26.84 9.69 21.26
C GLY A 330 -25.56 10.50 21.06
N ARG A 331 -25.16 10.65 19.80
CA ARG A 331 -24.08 11.56 19.38
C ARG A 331 -24.46 13.02 19.67
N GLY A 332 -23.45 13.88 19.90
CA GLY A 332 -23.63 15.33 20.05
C GLY A 332 -24.03 15.78 21.45
N GLY A 333 -24.08 14.85 22.42
CA GLY A 333 -24.24 15.17 23.84
C GLY A 333 -22.92 15.63 24.48
N GLN A 334 -23.02 16.14 25.71
CA GLN A 334 -21.86 16.53 26.52
C GLN A 334 -21.09 15.32 27.10
N GLY A 335 -21.66 14.12 27.01
CA GLY A 335 -21.07 12.91 27.56
C GLY A 335 -21.23 12.78 29.08
N VAL A 336 -20.65 11.70 29.59
CA VAL A 336 -20.60 11.36 31.02
C VAL A 336 -19.18 11.56 31.54
N ILE A 337 -19.01 11.67 32.86
CA ILE A 337 -17.67 11.73 33.45
C ILE A 337 -16.97 10.38 33.19
N ALA A 338 -15.80 10.44 32.56
CA ALA A 338 -14.86 9.35 32.37
C ALA A 338 -13.69 9.44 33.36
N LEU A 339 -13.24 10.65 33.71
CA LEU A 339 -12.25 10.93 34.75
C LEU A 339 -12.61 12.24 35.45
N LYS A 340 -12.50 12.28 36.78
CA LYS A 340 -12.64 13.53 37.52
C LYS A 340 -11.35 14.36 37.37
N THR A 341 -11.39 15.35 36.48
CA THR A 341 -10.33 16.36 36.32
C THR A 341 -10.49 17.40 37.44
N THR A 342 -9.65 17.27 38.46
CA THR A 342 -9.56 18.22 39.58
C THR A 342 -8.18 18.86 39.54
N ASP A 343 -7.94 19.92 40.32
CA ASP A 343 -6.60 20.51 40.41
C ASP A 343 -5.52 19.47 40.72
N ARG A 344 -5.83 18.41 41.46
CA ARG A 344 -4.89 17.31 41.70
C ARG A 344 -4.48 16.58 40.42
N ASN A 345 -5.43 16.34 39.52
CA ASN A 345 -5.25 15.53 38.32
C ASN A 345 -4.80 16.36 37.11
N GLY A 346 -5.32 17.58 37.00
CA GLY A 346 -5.30 18.37 35.79
C GLY A 346 -6.17 17.76 34.69
N ASP A 347 -5.93 18.20 33.46
CA ASP A 347 -6.68 17.79 32.27
C ASP A 347 -6.40 16.33 31.89
N LEU A 348 -7.39 15.71 31.23
CA LEU A 348 -7.24 14.41 30.58
C LEU A 348 -6.31 14.56 29.37
N VAL A 349 -5.24 13.79 29.35
CA VAL A 349 -4.25 13.74 28.25
C VAL A 349 -4.71 12.78 27.17
N GLY A 350 -5.20 11.61 27.57
CA GLY A 350 -5.65 10.61 26.61
C GLY A 350 -6.48 9.50 27.22
N ALA A 351 -7.12 8.75 26.32
CA ALA A 351 -7.80 7.51 26.64
C ALA A 351 -7.50 6.46 25.56
N ILE A 352 -7.21 5.23 25.98
CA ILE A 352 -6.92 4.09 25.09
C ILE A 352 -7.68 2.85 25.55
N GLN A 353 -8.11 2.02 24.61
CA GLN A 353 -8.74 0.72 24.93
C GLN A 353 -7.68 -0.36 25.03
N LEU A 354 -7.69 -1.13 26.11
CA LEU A 354 -6.70 -2.17 26.36
C LEU A 354 -7.30 -3.44 26.98
N SER A 355 -6.58 -4.55 26.83
CA SER A 355 -6.83 -5.81 27.51
C SER A 355 -5.81 -5.97 28.65
N ASP A 356 -5.98 -6.99 29.48
CA ASP A 356 -5.04 -7.31 30.56
C ASP A 356 -3.65 -7.75 30.04
N HIS A 357 -3.56 -8.14 28.77
CA HIS A 357 -2.33 -8.59 28.12
C HIS A 357 -1.47 -7.46 27.55
N HIS A 358 -2.02 -6.25 27.46
CA HIS A 358 -1.28 -5.12 26.93
C HIS A 358 -0.36 -4.48 27.98
N GLU A 359 0.66 -3.81 27.48
CA GLU A 359 1.47 -2.87 28.26
C GLU A 359 1.16 -1.44 27.82
N VAL A 360 1.39 -0.50 28.74
CA VAL A 360 1.10 0.92 28.54
C VAL A 360 2.40 1.69 28.70
N LEU A 361 2.68 2.57 27.75
CA LEU A 361 3.76 3.54 27.85
C LEU A 361 3.18 4.90 28.23
N LEU A 362 3.83 5.54 29.19
CA LEU A 362 3.51 6.88 29.69
C LEU A 362 4.72 7.76 29.43
N ILE A 363 4.52 8.86 28.73
CA ILE A 363 5.59 9.75 28.27
C ILE A 363 5.34 11.15 28.82
N SER A 364 6.31 11.72 29.53
CA SER A 364 6.26 13.10 29.99
C SER A 364 6.89 14.08 29.00
N ASP A 365 6.55 15.35 29.14
CA ASP A 365 7.13 16.48 28.39
C ASP A 365 8.63 16.70 28.65
N ARG A 366 9.18 16.08 29.69
CA ARG A 366 10.62 16.08 30.00
C ARG A 366 11.35 14.80 29.59
N GLY A 367 10.67 13.91 28.87
CA GLY A 367 11.24 12.67 28.34
C GLY A 367 11.29 11.52 29.37
N THR A 368 10.56 11.64 30.49
CA THR A 368 10.40 10.50 31.41
C THR A 368 9.45 9.50 30.78
N LEU A 369 9.95 8.28 30.56
CA LEU A 369 9.20 7.18 29.98
C LEU A 369 9.00 6.08 31.02
N VAL A 370 7.74 5.70 31.25
CA VAL A 370 7.37 4.61 32.16
C VAL A 370 6.54 3.58 31.39
N ARG A 371 6.94 2.32 31.47
CA ARG A 371 6.23 1.17 30.90
C ARG A 371 5.61 0.36 32.04
N THR A 372 4.30 0.16 31.99
CA THR A 372 3.53 -0.52 33.04
C THR A 372 2.59 -1.54 32.41
N ARG A 373 2.46 -2.73 33.01
CA ARG A 373 1.48 -3.73 32.56
C ARG A 373 0.07 -3.24 32.82
N ALA A 374 -0.84 -3.40 31.85
CA ALA A 374 -2.21 -2.95 32.01
C ALA A 374 -2.88 -3.58 33.24
N SER A 375 -2.61 -4.87 33.48
CA SER A 375 -3.10 -5.63 34.65
C SER A 375 -2.63 -5.10 36.01
N GLU A 376 -1.56 -4.31 36.06
CA GLU A 376 -1.08 -3.66 37.29
C GLU A 376 -1.81 -2.34 37.58
N ILE A 377 -2.54 -1.78 36.59
CA ILE A 377 -3.28 -0.53 36.75
C ILE A 377 -4.65 -0.82 37.38
N SER A 378 -4.96 -0.10 38.46
CA SER A 378 -6.22 -0.28 39.18
C SER A 378 -7.44 -0.06 38.28
N GLN A 379 -8.34 -1.05 38.31
CA GLN A 379 -9.64 -1.01 37.68
C GLN A 379 -10.67 -0.45 38.66
N VAL A 380 -11.27 0.68 38.31
CA VAL A 380 -12.19 1.43 39.17
C VAL A 380 -13.24 2.12 38.30
N SER A 381 -14.34 2.53 38.94
CA SER A 381 -15.48 3.12 38.22
C SER A 381 -15.15 4.47 37.58
N ARG A 382 -15.93 4.85 36.56
CA ARG A 382 -15.68 6.06 35.75
C ARG A 382 -15.60 7.34 36.59
N ASN A 383 -16.50 7.52 37.54
CA ASN A 383 -16.66 8.77 38.28
C ASN A 383 -15.69 8.88 39.48
N THR A 384 -14.41 8.63 39.23
CA THR A 384 -13.33 8.64 40.22
C THR A 384 -12.12 9.41 39.67
N GLN A 385 -11.21 9.81 40.56
CA GLN A 385 -9.98 10.52 40.21
C GLN A 385 -8.85 9.58 39.74
N GLY A 386 -9.02 8.26 39.86
CA GLY A 386 -7.97 7.29 39.55
C GLY A 386 -6.82 7.27 40.56
N VAL A 387 -5.82 6.46 40.24
CA VAL A 387 -4.60 6.22 41.02
C VAL A 387 -3.39 6.83 40.33
N THR A 388 -2.26 6.88 41.02
CA THR A 388 -1.00 7.35 40.44
C THR A 388 -0.49 6.33 39.44
N LEU A 389 -0.37 6.71 38.17
CA LEU A 389 0.27 5.90 37.12
C LEU A 389 1.77 6.19 37.04
N ILE A 390 2.12 7.47 37.12
CA ILE A 390 3.50 7.98 37.08
C ILE A 390 3.65 9.11 38.09
N LYS A 391 4.80 9.14 38.77
CA LYS A 391 5.16 10.26 39.65
C LYS A 391 5.96 11.26 38.84
N LEU A 392 5.39 12.45 38.65
CA LEU A 392 6.01 13.55 37.92
C LEU A 392 6.58 14.59 38.89
N ALA A 393 7.61 15.32 38.45
CA ALA A 393 8.07 16.50 39.17
C ALA A 393 7.04 17.65 39.09
N ALA A 394 7.21 18.70 39.91
CA ALA A 394 6.23 19.80 40.00
C ALA A 394 6.00 20.56 38.67
N ASP A 395 7.01 20.62 37.80
CA ASP A 395 6.98 21.29 36.49
C ASP A 395 7.08 20.29 35.33
N GLU A 396 6.53 19.10 35.52
CA GLU A 396 6.55 18.01 34.54
C GLU A 396 5.13 17.47 34.35
N CYS A 397 4.73 17.34 33.09
CA CYS A 397 3.40 16.89 32.71
C CYS A 397 3.47 15.64 31.84
N LEU A 398 2.51 14.74 32.02
CA LEU A 398 2.26 13.64 31.10
C LEU A 398 1.79 14.23 29.76
N GLN A 399 2.43 13.83 28.68
CA GLN A 399 2.16 14.34 27.33
C GLN A 399 1.42 13.31 26.47
N ALA A 400 1.77 12.03 26.60
CA ALA A 400 1.20 10.97 25.77
C ALA A 400 1.03 9.67 26.56
N ILE A 401 0.05 8.88 26.11
CA ILE A 401 -0.16 7.49 26.54
C ILE A 401 -0.29 6.61 25.32
N GLU A 402 0.41 5.48 25.31
CA GLU A 402 0.42 4.56 24.19
C GLU A 402 0.21 3.12 24.64
N ARG A 403 -0.50 2.36 23.79
CA ARG A 403 -0.76 0.94 24.02
C ARG A 403 0.26 0.12 23.24
N VAL A 404 0.91 -0.82 23.91
CA VAL A 404 1.80 -1.79 23.28
C VAL A 404 1.20 -3.19 23.46
N ASP A 405 1.01 -3.88 22.33
CA ASP A 405 0.56 -5.26 22.32
C ASP A 405 1.76 -6.20 22.48
N VAL A 406 1.79 -6.90 23.61
CA VAL A 406 2.88 -7.81 24.00
C VAL A 406 2.60 -9.24 23.52
N SER A 407 1.41 -9.53 22.99
CA SER A 407 1.09 -10.86 22.45
C SER A 407 1.96 -11.25 21.26
N LEU A 408 2.55 -10.26 20.57
CA LEU A 408 3.56 -10.48 19.54
C LEU A 408 4.91 -11.00 20.08
N GLU A 409 5.08 -11.12 21.39
CA GLU A 409 6.27 -11.66 22.05
C GLU A 409 6.07 -13.08 22.62
N GLU A 410 4.83 -13.62 22.70
CA GLU A 410 4.51 -14.81 23.53
C GLU A 410 4.06 -16.09 22.79
N GLU A 411 3.80 -16.09 21.48
CA GLU A 411 3.43 -17.32 20.77
C GLU A 411 4.64 -18.21 20.42
N ASP A 412 5.13 -18.96 21.41
CA ASP A 412 5.92 -20.17 21.17
C ASP A 412 5.75 -21.17 22.31
N GLY A 413 4.67 -21.96 22.23
CA GLY A 413 4.32 -22.93 23.27
C GLY A 413 3.65 -24.23 22.80
N LEU A 414 3.45 -24.46 21.49
CA LEU A 414 2.73 -25.66 21.02
C LEU A 414 3.09 -26.07 19.58
N LEU A 415 4.37 -26.36 19.30
CA LEU A 415 4.74 -27.23 18.17
C LEU A 415 5.93 -28.11 18.55
N THR A 416 5.74 -29.04 19.49
CA THR A 416 6.60 -30.24 19.55
C THR A 416 6.08 -31.24 18.51
N GLY A 417 6.63 -31.19 17.30
CA GLY A 417 6.57 -32.33 16.37
C GLY A 417 7.33 -33.53 16.95
N PRO A 418 6.99 -34.77 16.57
CA PRO A 418 7.55 -35.96 17.20
C PRO A 418 9.05 -36.05 16.92
N ALA A 419 9.84 -36.19 17.98
CA ALA A 419 11.27 -36.41 17.90
C ALA A 419 11.55 -37.74 17.18
N VAL A 420 12.24 -37.68 16.05
CA VAL A 420 12.87 -38.84 15.42
C VAL A 420 14.08 -39.23 16.28
N PRO A 421 14.17 -40.46 16.81
CA PRO A 421 15.33 -40.87 17.60
C PRO A 421 16.51 -41.17 16.65
N GLY A 422 17.61 -40.44 16.84
CA GLY A 422 18.92 -40.79 16.27
C GLY A 422 19.53 -42.02 16.97
N PRO A 423 20.50 -42.70 16.35
CA PRO A 423 20.93 -44.03 16.77
C PRO A 423 21.73 -43.98 18.07
N ALA A 424 21.52 -44.98 18.91
CA ALA A 424 22.22 -45.18 20.16
C ALA A 424 23.65 -45.69 19.90
N ASP A 425 24.64 -44.95 20.38
CA ASP A 425 26.00 -45.45 20.55
C ASP A 425 26.04 -46.39 21.76
N GLY A 426 26.24 -47.68 21.47
CA GLY A 426 26.54 -48.72 22.44
C GLY A 426 27.91 -49.32 22.15
N THR A 427 28.92 -48.94 22.91
CA THR A 427 30.21 -49.63 22.97
C THR A 427 30.10 -50.88 23.85
N ALA A 428 30.43 -52.06 23.31
CA ALA A 428 31.50 -52.93 23.83
C ALA A 428 31.49 -54.35 23.23
N ALA A 429 32.71 -54.76 22.83
CA ALA A 429 33.35 -56.08 22.93
C ALA A 429 33.15 -57.17 21.85
N ASP A 430 34.34 -57.56 21.32
CA ASP A 430 34.82 -58.89 20.93
C ASP A 430 34.08 -59.74 19.89
N ASN A 431 34.69 -59.96 18.71
CA ASN A 431 35.66 -61.05 18.52
C ASN A 431 36.10 -61.17 17.03
N ASP A 432 37.39 -61.46 16.86
CA ASP A 432 38.07 -62.30 15.86
C ASP A 432 37.56 -62.42 14.39
N VAL A 433 38.49 -62.20 13.45
CA VAL A 433 39.08 -63.21 12.53
C VAL A 433 39.59 -62.55 11.23
N PHE A 434 40.83 -62.92 10.89
CA PHE A 434 41.62 -62.76 9.65
C PHE A 434 40.88 -62.90 8.30
N ILE A 435 41.35 -62.18 7.24
CA ILE A 435 42.10 -62.70 6.06
C ILE A 435 42.35 -61.57 5.00
N VAL A 436 43.62 -61.15 4.90
CA VAL A 436 44.55 -61.03 3.74
C VAL A 436 44.09 -60.75 2.27
N ALA A 437 44.66 -59.66 1.72
CA ALA A 437 45.31 -59.44 0.39
C ALA A 437 44.59 -58.92 -0.88
N GLY A 438 45.31 -57.98 -1.53
CA GLY A 438 45.33 -57.63 -2.97
C GLY A 438 45.25 -56.12 -3.24
N HIS A 439 46.35 -55.33 -3.29
CA HIS A 439 47.22 -55.03 -4.46
C HIS A 439 46.40 -54.64 -5.72
N ASP A 440 46.54 -53.49 -6.40
CA ASP A 440 47.70 -52.65 -6.79
C ASP A 440 47.17 -51.24 -7.21
N PRO A 441 48.00 -50.16 -7.21
CA PRO A 441 47.63 -48.78 -7.53
C PRO A 441 48.03 -48.36 -8.97
N ARG A 442 47.58 -47.17 -9.38
CA ARG A 442 48.00 -46.29 -10.51
C ARG A 442 46.75 -45.51 -10.93
N THR A 443 46.68 -44.20 -11.16
CA THR A 443 47.57 -43.12 -11.63
C THR A 443 46.70 -41.85 -11.53
N GLY A 444 47.14 -40.72 -10.97
CA GLY A 444 48.03 -39.76 -11.62
C GLY A 444 47.26 -38.50 -12.04
N ASP A 445 47.18 -37.53 -11.14
CA ASP A 445 47.14 -36.08 -11.46
C ASP A 445 48.54 -35.64 -12.00
N PRO A 446 48.78 -34.39 -12.47
CA PRO A 446 47.91 -33.22 -12.61
C PRO A 446 48.03 -32.55 -14.00
N GLU A 447 47.30 -31.46 -14.27
CA GLU A 447 47.95 -30.25 -14.81
C GLU A 447 47.08 -28.99 -14.71
N SER A 448 47.69 -27.97 -14.12
CA SER A 448 47.33 -26.57 -14.13
C SER A 448 48.34 -25.81 -14.99
N GLY A 449 47.89 -24.95 -15.91
CA GLY A 449 48.75 -23.93 -16.52
C GLY A 449 48.39 -23.60 -17.97
N GLY A 450 47.67 -22.48 -18.15
CA GLY A 450 47.31 -21.88 -19.43
C GLY A 450 46.28 -20.79 -19.26
#